data_AF-A0A6B1GGS4-F1
#
_entry.id   AF-A0A6B1GGS4-F1
#
_cell.length_a   1.000
_cell.length_b   1.000
_cell.length_c   1.000
_cell.angle_alpha   90.00
_cell.angle_beta   90.00
_cell.angle_gamma   90.00
#
_symmetry.space_group_name_H-M   'P 1'
#
loop_
_entity.id
_entity.type
_entity.pdbx_description
1 polymer ?
#
loop_
_entity_poly.entity_id
_entity_poly.type
_entity_poly.pdbx_seq_one_letter_code
_entity_poly.pdbx_strand_id
1 'polypeptide(L)'
;MVREVFSRLNQLFVVVANAGNADADGVVEVSIDGGPPHPIDTGKALRPGDFLEYPLEGEYVQRRGQVVVTVRPTASIVERNAGNNVFVGVVTPDAPNDLAVIDITYGGSGPHLIATIRNRSPIPLTGEVTIAIREFSAEDQLLLRETRELDVERGATQAFEFPAITTPPLESVQVIISTDAINDADASNNLLPRRGPR
;
A
#
# COMPACT_ATOMS: atom_id res chain seq x y z
N MET A 1 -18.28 14.46 -12.99
CA MET A 1 -17.80 13.32 -13.81
C MET A 1 -16.32 13.09 -13.58
N VAL A 2 -15.86 11.84 -13.68
CA VAL A 2 -14.44 11.50 -13.46
C VAL A 2 -13.64 11.92 -14.68
N ARG A 3 -12.66 12.80 -14.48
CA ARG A 3 -11.74 13.25 -15.52
C ARG A 3 -10.47 12.40 -15.54
N GLU A 4 -9.93 12.12 -14.37
CA GLU A 4 -8.65 11.46 -14.20
C GLU A 4 -8.57 10.80 -12.81
N VAL A 5 -7.80 9.72 -12.73
CA VAL A 5 -7.41 9.06 -11.48
C VAL A 5 -5.92 8.76 -11.57
N PHE A 6 -5.15 9.16 -10.58
CA PHE A 6 -3.70 9.02 -10.54
C PHE A 6 -3.21 8.89 -9.10
N SER A 7 -1.91 8.64 -8.88
CA SER A 7 -1.33 8.69 -7.53
C SER A 7 -0.39 9.87 -7.35
N ARG A 8 -0.34 10.42 -6.14
CA ARG A 8 0.69 11.35 -5.70
C ARG A 8 1.23 10.90 -4.34
N LEU A 9 2.54 10.69 -4.23
CA LEU A 9 3.18 10.08 -3.06
C LEU A 9 2.51 8.75 -2.67
N ASN A 10 2.12 7.95 -3.64
CA ASN A 10 1.37 6.69 -3.52
C ASN A 10 -0.03 6.81 -2.91
N GLN A 11 -0.55 8.01 -2.65
CA GLN A 11 -1.96 8.23 -2.33
C GLN A 11 -2.77 8.34 -3.63
N LEU A 12 -3.94 7.71 -3.70
CA LEU A 12 -4.84 7.81 -4.84
C LEU A 12 -5.55 9.19 -4.85
N PHE A 13 -5.60 9.81 -6.02
CA PHE A 13 -6.30 11.06 -6.28
C PHE A 13 -7.35 10.86 -7.37
N VAL A 14 -8.48 11.54 -7.22
CA VAL A 14 -9.51 11.66 -8.25
C VAL A 14 -9.62 13.11 -8.69
N VAL A 15 -9.74 13.32 -10.00
CA VAL A 15 -10.12 14.61 -10.58
C VAL A 15 -11.56 14.52 -11.03
N VAL A 16 -12.43 15.27 -10.38
CA VAL A 16 -13.85 15.40 -10.76
C VAL A 16 -14.00 16.69 -11.55
N ALA A 17 -14.53 16.60 -12.77
CA ALA A 17 -14.84 17.76 -13.60
C ALA A 17 -16.36 17.90 -13.81
N ASN A 18 -16.83 19.15 -13.88
CA ASN A 18 -18.17 19.46 -14.35
C ASN A 18 -18.14 19.79 -15.85
N ALA A 19 -18.42 18.79 -16.68
CA ALA A 19 -18.56 18.97 -18.13
C ALA A 19 -19.99 19.34 -18.57
N GLY A 20 -20.90 19.54 -17.62
CA GLY A 20 -22.27 19.98 -17.87
C GLY A 20 -22.38 21.47 -18.18
N ASN A 21 -23.61 21.95 -18.33
CA ASN A 21 -23.94 23.35 -18.57
C ASN A 21 -24.63 24.03 -17.37
N ALA A 22 -24.69 23.34 -16.23
CA ALA A 22 -25.25 23.83 -14.98
C ALA A 22 -24.23 23.61 -13.87
N ASP A 23 -24.34 24.39 -12.81
CA ASP A 23 -23.53 24.24 -11.61
C ASP A 23 -23.81 22.88 -10.95
N ALA A 24 -22.75 22.21 -10.49
CA ALA A 24 -22.84 20.98 -9.73
C ALA A 24 -22.67 21.32 -8.24
N ASP A 25 -23.79 21.35 -7.54
CA ASP A 25 -23.89 21.66 -6.12
C ASP A 25 -23.92 20.39 -5.25
N GLY A 26 -23.38 20.52 -4.03
CA GLY A 26 -23.50 19.50 -2.98
C GLY A 26 -22.30 18.55 -2.88
N VAL A 27 -22.52 17.45 -2.17
CA VAL A 27 -21.49 16.44 -1.91
C VAL A 27 -21.35 15.52 -3.12
N VAL A 28 -20.11 15.23 -3.47
CA VAL A 28 -19.77 14.24 -4.50
C VAL A 28 -19.31 12.97 -3.79
N GLU A 29 -20.01 11.86 -4.00
CA GLU A 29 -19.60 10.56 -3.46
C GLU A 29 -18.66 9.85 -4.42
N VAL A 30 -17.56 9.29 -3.90
CA VAL A 30 -16.58 8.53 -4.68
C VAL A 30 -16.44 7.13 -4.12
N SER A 31 -16.66 6.11 -4.94
CA SER A 31 -16.44 4.71 -4.58
C SER A 31 -15.30 4.15 -5.43
N ILE A 32 -14.44 3.36 -4.80
CA ILE A 32 -13.31 2.66 -5.45
C ILE A 32 -13.59 1.17 -5.41
N ASP A 33 -13.47 0.50 -6.55
CA ASP A 33 -13.67 -0.95 -6.72
C ASP A 33 -15.00 -1.48 -6.13
N GLY A 34 -16.03 -0.64 -6.11
CA GLY A 34 -17.35 -0.97 -5.55
C GLY A 34 -17.42 -0.93 -4.02
N GLY A 35 -16.37 -0.44 -3.35
CA GLY A 35 -16.32 -0.21 -1.92
C GLY A 35 -17.23 0.93 -1.43
N PRO A 36 -17.23 1.23 -0.12
CA PRO A 36 -18.04 2.30 0.46
C PRO A 36 -17.78 3.67 -0.20
N PRO A 37 -18.81 4.52 -0.37
CA PRO A 37 -18.62 5.86 -0.92
C PRO A 37 -17.92 6.79 0.09
N HIS A 38 -16.94 7.53 -0.39
CA HIS A 38 -16.26 8.63 0.28
C HIS A 38 -16.92 9.95 -0.12
N PRO A 39 -17.49 10.71 0.82
CA PRO A 39 -18.06 12.02 0.51
C PRO A 39 -16.94 13.04 0.30
N ILE A 40 -16.99 13.75 -0.82
CA ILE A 40 -16.14 14.89 -1.14
C ILE A 40 -16.99 16.14 -1.03
N ASP A 41 -16.66 16.99 -0.06
CA ASP A 41 -17.20 18.34 0.00
C ASP A 41 -16.39 19.24 -0.94
N THR A 42 -17.06 19.76 -1.97
CA THR A 42 -16.46 20.67 -2.94
C THR A 42 -16.30 22.09 -2.37
N GLY A 43 -16.89 22.39 -1.21
CA GLY A 43 -16.91 23.69 -0.51
C GLY A 43 -17.73 24.78 -1.23
N LYS A 44 -17.87 24.67 -2.54
CA LYS A 44 -18.68 25.52 -3.42
C LYS A 44 -19.18 24.71 -4.61
N ALA A 45 -20.18 25.25 -5.30
CA ALA A 45 -20.63 24.79 -6.60
C ALA A 45 -19.45 24.60 -7.57
N LEU A 46 -19.34 23.42 -8.19
CA LEU A 46 -18.44 23.24 -9.33
C LEU A 46 -19.14 23.79 -10.58
N ARG A 47 -18.63 24.88 -11.15
CA ARG A 47 -19.24 25.49 -12.34
C ARG A 47 -18.91 24.70 -13.61
N PRO A 48 -19.66 24.87 -14.71
CA PRO A 48 -19.28 24.35 -16.01
C PRO A 48 -17.82 24.66 -16.37
N GLY A 49 -17.04 23.60 -16.62
CA GLY A 49 -15.60 23.68 -16.93
C GLY A 49 -14.66 23.62 -15.72
N ASP A 50 -15.18 23.76 -14.49
CA ASP A 50 -14.38 23.62 -13.28
C ASP A 50 -14.01 22.14 -13.03
N PHE A 51 -12.92 21.96 -12.30
CA PHE A 51 -12.50 20.66 -11.79
C PHE A 51 -12.03 20.77 -10.34
N LEU A 52 -12.20 19.66 -9.62
CA LEU A 52 -11.72 19.45 -8.28
C LEU A 52 -10.79 18.24 -8.29
N GLU A 53 -9.56 18.44 -7.85
CA GLU A 53 -8.65 17.35 -7.51
C GLU A 53 -8.78 17.08 -6.01
N TYR A 54 -8.94 15.80 -5.65
CA TYR A 54 -9.16 15.40 -4.26
C TYR A 54 -8.39 14.13 -3.90
N PRO A 55 -7.66 14.10 -2.76
CA PRO A 55 -7.05 12.88 -2.25
C PRO A 55 -8.11 11.95 -1.68
N LEU A 56 -8.07 10.67 -2.04
CA LEU A 56 -8.95 9.65 -1.47
C LEU A 56 -8.28 9.11 -0.21
N GLU A 57 -8.57 9.70 0.95
CA GLU A 57 -7.93 9.36 2.22
C GLU A 57 -8.04 7.86 2.54
N GLY A 58 -6.92 7.25 2.94
CA GLY A 58 -6.82 5.81 3.21
C GLY A 58 -6.59 4.93 1.98
N GLU A 59 -6.68 5.49 0.78
CA GLU A 59 -6.62 4.74 -0.48
C GLU A 59 -5.24 4.85 -1.13
N TYR A 60 -4.41 3.83 -0.92
CA TYR A 60 -3.00 3.84 -1.30
C TYR A 60 -2.69 2.89 -2.46
N VAL A 61 -1.76 3.31 -3.31
CA VAL A 61 -1.26 2.53 -4.45
C VAL A 61 0.08 1.91 -4.08
N GLN A 62 0.05 0.66 -3.62
CA GLN A 62 1.26 -0.08 -3.22
C GLN A 62 1.94 -0.81 -4.38
N ARG A 63 1.17 -1.13 -5.44
CA ARG A 63 1.63 -1.78 -6.67
C ARG A 63 0.79 -1.36 -7.87
N ARG A 64 1.27 -1.66 -9.08
CA ARG A 64 0.50 -1.46 -10.31
C ARG A 64 -0.78 -2.28 -10.27
N GLY A 65 -1.93 -1.64 -10.44
CA GLY A 65 -3.23 -2.30 -10.40
C GLY A 65 -4.28 -1.57 -11.24
N GLN A 66 -5.31 -2.29 -11.63
CA GLN A 66 -6.51 -1.68 -12.20
C GLN A 66 -7.42 -1.20 -11.06
N VAL A 67 -8.00 -0.02 -11.21
CA VAL A 67 -9.00 0.54 -10.29
C VAL A 67 -10.24 0.94 -11.07
N VAL A 68 -11.40 0.82 -10.42
CA VAL A 68 -12.69 1.31 -10.88
C VAL A 68 -13.15 2.41 -9.93
N VAL A 69 -13.21 3.65 -10.41
CA VAL A 69 -13.67 4.79 -9.61
C VAL A 69 -15.03 5.24 -10.12
N THR A 70 -16.01 5.28 -9.23
CA THR A 70 -17.36 5.77 -9.54
C THR A 70 -17.63 7.04 -8.74
N VAL A 71 -18.01 8.11 -9.44
CA VAL A 71 -18.42 9.38 -8.86
C VAL A 71 -19.94 9.52 -8.92
N ARG A 72 -20.58 9.99 -7.84
CA ARG A 72 -22.03 10.26 -7.83
C ARG A 72 -22.31 11.60 -7.17
N PRO A 73 -22.94 12.56 -7.86
CA PRO A 73 -23.47 13.74 -7.18
C PRO A 73 -24.64 13.33 -6.27
N THR A 74 -24.68 13.86 -5.04
CA THR A 74 -25.78 13.59 -4.10
C THR A 74 -27.05 14.38 -4.44
N ALA A 75 -26.92 15.54 -5.08
CA ALA A 75 -28.03 16.26 -5.66
C ALA A 75 -28.45 15.62 -6.99
N SER A 76 -29.77 15.51 -7.24
CA SER A 76 -30.37 14.94 -8.45
C SER A 76 -30.13 15.80 -9.70
N ILE A 77 -28.87 15.93 -10.11
CA ILE A 77 -28.52 16.46 -11.42
C ILE A 77 -28.73 15.32 -12.40
N VAL A 78 -29.69 15.50 -13.32
CA VAL A 78 -29.95 14.51 -14.37
C VAL A 78 -28.76 14.51 -15.31
N GLU A 79 -27.89 13.50 -15.17
CA GLU A 79 -26.79 13.31 -16.09
C GLU A 79 -27.28 12.69 -17.40
N ARG A 80 -26.90 13.30 -18.52
CA ARG A 80 -27.19 12.76 -19.85
C ARG A 80 -26.50 11.40 -20.09
N ASN A 81 -25.36 11.18 -19.46
CA ASN A 81 -24.60 9.94 -19.58
C ASN A 81 -23.93 9.58 -18.25
N ALA A 82 -24.57 8.71 -17.48
CA ALA A 82 -24.03 8.19 -16.21
C ALA A 82 -22.73 7.37 -16.39
N GLY A 83 -22.41 6.89 -17.60
CA GLY A 83 -21.14 6.22 -17.88
C GLY A 83 -19.93 7.14 -17.71
N ASN A 84 -20.10 8.45 -17.86
CA ASN A 84 -19.03 9.43 -17.67
C ASN A 84 -18.62 9.61 -16.19
N ASN A 85 -19.38 9.01 -15.27
CA ASN A 85 -19.08 9.00 -13.85
C ASN A 85 -18.25 7.80 -13.42
N VAL A 86 -17.88 6.93 -14.35
CA VAL A 86 -17.08 5.74 -14.07
C VAL A 86 -15.74 5.88 -14.80
N PHE A 87 -14.66 5.76 -14.04
CA PHE A 87 -13.32 5.57 -14.57
C PHE A 87 -12.88 4.14 -14.34
N VAL A 88 -12.28 3.54 -15.36
CA VAL A 88 -11.61 2.24 -15.28
C VAL A 88 -10.23 2.39 -15.88
N GLY A 89 -9.19 2.20 -15.07
CA GLY A 89 -7.83 2.43 -15.52
C GLY A 89 -6.78 1.81 -14.63
N VAL A 90 -5.54 1.81 -15.10
CA VAL A 90 -4.40 1.29 -14.34
C VAL A 90 -3.68 2.44 -13.66
N VAL A 91 -3.43 2.29 -12.36
CA VAL A 91 -2.64 3.24 -11.56
C VAL A 91 -1.39 2.52 -11.05
N THR A 92 -0.28 3.25 -10.98
CA THR A 92 1.02 2.77 -10.49
C THR A 92 1.52 3.67 -9.37
N PRO A 93 2.27 3.15 -8.39
CA PRO A 93 2.94 3.99 -7.39
C PRO A 93 3.84 5.02 -8.09
N ASP A 94 3.81 6.27 -7.62
CA ASP A 94 4.64 7.38 -8.12
C ASP A 94 5.82 7.70 -7.18
N ALA A 95 5.89 7.03 -6.04
CA ALA A 95 7.01 7.06 -5.10
C ALA A 95 7.45 5.63 -4.74
N PRO A 96 8.72 5.41 -4.36
CA PRO A 96 9.19 4.08 -4.00
C PRO A 96 8.53 3.59 -2.69
N ASN A 97 8.05 2.36 -2.70
CA ASN A 97 7.76 1.62 -1.46
C ASN A 97 9.02 0.84 -1.07
N ASP A 98 9.36 0.79 0.22
CA ASP A 98 10.59 0.16 0.72
C ASP A 98 10.29 -0.53 2.05
N LEU A 99 10.42 -1.86 2.06
CA LEU A 99 10.45 -2.65 3.28
C LEU A 99 11.89 -2.96 3.64
N ALA A 100 12.16 -3.08 4.94
CA ALA A 100 13.49 -3.45 5.40
C ALA A 100 13.41 -4.36 6.61
N VAL A 101 14.15 -5.47 6.58
CA VAL A 101 14.47 -6.20 7.81
C VAL A 101 15.56 -5.41 8.53
N ILE A 102 15.22 -4.83 9.68
CA ILE A 102 16.12 -3.92 10.41
C ILE A 102 16.77 -4.55 11.63
N ASP A 103 16.19 -5.62 12.17
CA ASP A 103 16.69 -6.27 13.38
C ASP A 103 16.28 -7.74 13.44
N ILE A 104 17.14 -8.56 14.05
CA ILE A 104 16.88 -9.97 14.38
C ILE A 104 17.41 -10.20 15.79
N THR A 105 16.51 -10.56 16.71
CA THR A 105 16.84 -10.77 18.12
C THR A 105 16.20 -12.04 18.65
N TYR A 106 16.60 -12.47 19.84
CA TYR A 106 15.88 -13.47 20.61
C TYR A 106 14.93 -12.79 21.60
N GLY A 107 13.72 -13.34 21.76
CA GLY A 107 12.74 -12.85 22.72
C GLY A 107 13.29 -12.84 24.16
N GLY A 108 13.02 -11.76 24.91
CA GLY A 108 13.54 -11.62 26.28
C GLY A 108 13.00 -12.65 27.29
N SER A 109 11.88 -13.31 26.97
CA SER A 109 11.21 -14.32 27.81
C SER A 109 11.41 -15.77 27.35
N GLY A 110 12.09 -16.01 26.23
CA GLY A 110 12.34 -17.36 25.72
C GLY A 110 13.20 -17.37 24.46
N PRO A 111 13.83 -18.50 24.13
CA PRO A 111 14.74 -18.59 22.99
C PRO A 111 13.91 -18.70 21.70
N HIS A 112 13.21 -17.65 21.27
CA HIS A 112 12.57 -17.64 19.96
C HIS A 112 13.02 -16.42 19.16
N LEU A 113 13.22 -16.61 17.86
CA LEU A 113 13.68 -15.55 16.98
C LEU A 113 12.55 -14.52 16.78
N ILE A 114 12.91 -13.24 16.83
CA ILE A 114 12.06 -12.11 16.49
C ILE A 114 12.73 -11.37 15.33
N ALA A 115 12.01 -11.17 14.23
CA ALA A 115 12.46 -10.32 13.13
C ALA A 115 11.63 -9.03 13.10
N THR A 116 12.31 -7.89 13.03
CA THR A 116 11.65 -6.58 12.95
C THR A 116 11.72 -6.05 11.52
N ILE A 117 10.55 -5.84 10.92
CA ILE A 117 10.40 -5.23 9.60
C ILE A 117 10.04 -3.77 9.77
N ARG A 118 10.66 -2.89 8.99
CA ARG A 118 10.37 -1.45 8.94
C ARG A 118 9.77 -1.06 7.60
N ASN A 119 8.75 -0.19 7.65
CA ASN A 119 8.24 0.51 6.48
C ASN A 119 8.98 1.84 6.30
N ARG A 120 9.64 2.02 5.15
CA ARG A 120 10.33 3.27 4.76
C ARG A 120 9.60 4.05 3.66
N SER A 121 8.40 3.60 3.29
CA SER A 121 7.55 4.19 2.26
C SER A 121 6.87 5.48 2.74
N PRO A 122 6.33 6.32 1.83
CA PRO A 122 5.56 7.51 2.21
C PRO A 122 4.13 7.21 2.71
N ILE A 123 3.70 5.96 2.62
CA ILE A 123 2.36 5.46 2.95
C ILE A 123 2.44 4.29 3.95
N PRO A 124 1.36 3.97 4.68
CA PRO A 124 1.21 2.67 5.33
C PRO A 124 1.35 1.53 4.31
N LEU A 125 1.86 0.38 4.74
CA LEU A 125 2.00 -0.82 3.91
C LEU A 125 1.22 -1.99 4.51
N THR A 126 0.36 -2.59 3.69
CA THR A 126 -0.45 -3.76 4.06
C THR A 126 -0.33 -4.89 3.04
N GLY A 127 -0.52 -6.13 3.48
CA GLY A 127 -0.61 -7.29 2.60
C GLY A 127 0.12 -8.51 3.16
N GLU A 128 0.14 -9.59 2.38
CA GLU A 128 0.87 -10.80 2.79
C GLU A 128 2.37 -10.67 2.50
N VAL A 129 3.19 -11.03 3.49
CA VAL A 129 4.64 -11.18 3.35
C VAL A 129 5.02 -12.63 3.63
N THR A 130 5.87 -13.19 2.77
CA THR A 130 6.55 -14.45 3.04
C THR A 130 7.88 -14.15 3.73
N ILE A 131 8.04 -14.67 4.94
CA ILE A 131 9.27 -14.58 5.73
C ILE A 131 9.95 -15.94 5.72
N ALA A 132 11.17 -15.99 5.20
CA ALA A 132 12.02 -17.16 5.15
C ALA A 132 13.21 -16.99 6.09
N ILE A 133 13.45 -17.99 6.93
CA ILE A 133 14.58 -18.07 7.85
C ILE A 133 15.46 -19.22 7.39
N ARG A 134 16.74 -18.93 7.18
CA ARG A 134 17.73 -19.93 6.74
C ARG A 134 19.02 -19.81 7.53
N GLU A 135 19.87 -20.81 7.44
CA GLU A 135 21.23 -20.73 7.95
C GLU A 135 22.07 -19.77 7.12
N PHE A 136 22.76 -18.85 7.78
CA PHE A 136 23.77 -17.98 7.20
C PHE A 136 25.14 -18.67 7.14
N SER A 137 25.14 -19.94 6.72
CA SER A 137 26.31 -20.81 6.58
C SER A 137 26.58 -21.10 5.09
N ALA A 138 27.62 -21.90 4.81
CA ALA A 138 27.88 -22.37 3.44
C ALA A 138 26.78 -23.31 2.91
N GLU A 139 25.99 -23.91 3.80
CA GLU A 139 24.97 -24.91 3.47
C GLU A 139 23.62 -24.28 3.07
N ASP A 140 23.39 -23.00 3.45
CA ASP A 140 22.20 -22.19 3.09
C ASP A 140 20.86 -22.90 3.36
N GLN A 141 20.81 -23.73 4.42
CA GLN A 141 19.64 -24.56 4.73
C GLN A 141 18.43 -23.70 5.15
N LEU A 142 17.27 -23.93 4.53
CA LEU A 142 16.01 -23.34 4.97
C LEU A 142 15.58 -23.96 6.31
N LEU A 143 15.42 -23.11 7.32
CA LEU A 143 14.96 -23.49 8.66
C LEU A 143 13.45 -23.34 8.79
N LEU A 144 12.90 -22.24 8.27
CA LEU A 144 11.47 -21.94 8.33
C LEU A 144 11.05 -21.07 7.16
N ARG A 145 9.79 -21.22 6.73
CA ARG A 145 9.14 -20.32 5.79
C ARG A 145 7.67 -20.19 6.16
N GLU A 146 7.23 -18.96 6.38
CA GLU A 146 5.84 -18.66 6.75
C GLU A 146 5.32 -17.45 6.00
N THR A 147 4.02 -17.44 5.73
CA THR A 147 3.30 -16.26 5.24
C THR A 147 2.60 -15.61 6.41
N ARG A 148 2.74 -14.29 6.54
CA ARG A 148 2.15 -13.49 7.62
C ARG A 148 1.52 -12.23 7.05
N GLU A 149 0.50 -11.71 7.72
CA GLU A 149 -0.06 -10.40 7.42
C GLU A 149 0.90 -9.31 7.90
N LEU A 150 1.21 -8.39 6.99
CA LEU A 150 1.88 -7.14 7.26
C LEU A 150 0.82 -6.04 7.32
N ASP A 151 0.88 -5.23 8.38
CA ASP A 151 0.14 -3.99 8.52
C ASP A 151 1.02 -3.02 9.31
N VAL A 152 1.74 -2.17 8.59
CA VAL A 152 2.78 -1.31 9.15
C VAL A 152 2.62 0.12 8.68
N GLU A 153 2.36 0.99 9.66
CA GLU A 153 2.24 2.42 9.46
C GLU A 153 3.50 3.04 8.82
N ARG A 154 3.32 4.21 8.21
CA ARG A 154 4.41 4.96 7.58
C ARG A 154 5.55 5.18 8.58
N GLY A 155 6.76 4.72 8.25
CA GLY A 155 7.95 4.90 9.07
C GLY A 155 8.04 3.97 10.30
N ALA A 156 6.98 3.20 10.58
CA ALA A 156 6.86 2.32 11.73
C ALA A 156 7.50 0.94 11.48
N THR A 157 7.42 0.09 12.49
CA THR A 157 7.97 -1.26 12.50
C THR A 157 6.94 -2.27 12.97
N GLN A 158 6.99 -3.49 12.44
CA GLN A 158 6.24 -4.63 12.90
C GLN A 158 7.20 -5.79 13.23
N ALA A 159 7.00 -6.41 14.39
CA ALA A 159 7.79 -7.55 14.83
C ALA A 159 7.06 -8.86 14.48
N PHE A 160 7.81 -9.85 14.02
CA PHE A 160 7.33 -11.20 13.75
C PHE A 160 8.09 -12.18 14.63
N GLU A 161 7.34 -12.96 15.41
CA GLU A 161 7.89 -13.96 16.31
C GLU A 161 7.88 -15.34 15.66
N PHE A 162 8.97 -16.09 15.84
CA PHE A 162 9.16 -17.43 15.29
C PHE A 162 9.50 -18.43 16.41
N PRO A 163 8.49 -18.94 17.15
CA PRO A 163 8.68 -19.86 18.27
C PRO A 163 9.41 -21.17 17.92
N ALA A 164 9.38 -21.58 16.66
CA ALA A 164 10.03 -22.80 16.19
C ALA A 164 11.56 -22.67 16.07
N ILE A 165 12.10 -21.45 16.03
CA ILE A 165 13.53 -21.18 15.87
C ILE A 165 14.13 -20.84 17.23
N THR A 166 14.78 -21.82 17.86
CA THR A 166 15.22 -21.70 19.26
C THR A 166 16.71 -21.91 19.53
N THR A 167 17.44 -22.41 18.54
CA THR A 167 18.75 -23.04 18.74
C THR A 167 19.91 -22.43 17.96
N PRO A 168 19.76 -21.92 16.72
CA PRO A 168 20.93 -21.42 16.00
C PRO A 168 21.41 -20.08 16.57
N PRO A 169 22.72 -19.83 16.70
CA PRO A 169 23.21 -18.50 17.02
C PRO A 169 22.67 -17.44 16.04
N LEU A 170 22.39 -16.21 16.49
CA LEU A 170 21.79 -15.17 15.62
C LEU A 170 22.69 -14.86 14.41
N GLU A 171 24.01 -14.91 14.60
CA GLU A 171 25.01 -14.72 13.57
C GLU A 171 24.99 -15.79 12.48
N SER A 172 24.40 -16.96 12.76
CA SER A 172 24.26 -18.06 11.82
C SER A 172 22.87 -18.11 11.17
N VAL A 173 22.03 -17.08 11.35
CA VAL A 173 20.67 -17.04 10.78
C VAL A 173 20.54 -15.87 9.82
N GLN A 174 19.85 -16.09 8.72
CA GLN A 174 19.41 -15.05 7.80
C GLN A 174 17.89 -15.06 7.66
N VAL A 175 17.29 -13.90 7.86
CA VAL A 175 15.89 -13.62 7.59
C VAL A 175 15.79 -12.93 6.24
N ILE A 176 14.84 -13.39 5.42
CA ILE A 176 14.54 -12.83 4.10
C ILE A 176 13.04 -12.63 4.03
N ILE A 177 12.62 -11.47 3.53
CA ILE A 177 11.22 -11.14 3.29
C ILE A 177 10.96 -11.02 1.79
N SER A 178 9.77 -11.42 1.36
CA SER A 178 9.33 -11.28 -0.02
C SER A 178 7.81 -11.10 -0.05
N THR A 179 7.30 -10.37 -1.03
CA THR A 179 5.87 -10.11 -1.19
C THR A 179 5.57 -9.78 -2.65
N ASP A 180 4.39 -10.17 -3.10
CA ASP A 180 3.80 -9.77 -4.38
C ASP A 180 2.72 -8.67 -4.22
N ALA A 181 2.34 -8.37 -2.98
CA ALA A 181 1.36 -7.35 -2.64
C ALA A 181 1.92 -5.92 -2.74
N ILE A 182 3.25 -5.77 -2.56
CA ILE A 182 3.94 -4.48 -2.50
C ILE A 182 5.00 -4.42 -3.60
N ASN A 183 5.02 -3.33 -4.37
CA ASN A 183 6.09 -3.05 -5.32
C ASN A 183 7.30 -2.45 -4.59
N ASP A 184 8.08 -3.32 -3.96
CA ASP A 184 9.28 -2.95 -3.20
C ASP A 184 10.41 -2.48 -4.12
N ALA A 185 10.93 -1.28 -3.85
CA ALA A 185 11.96 -0.63 -4.64
C ALA A 185 13.38 -1.10 -4.30
N ASP A 186 13.62 -1.69 -3.12
CA ASP A 186 14.95 -2.11 -2.68
C ASP A 186 14.94 -3.49 -2.01
N ALA A 187 14.88 -4.53 -2.85
CA ALA A 187 14.95 -5.91 -2.40
C ALA A 187 16.25 -6.27 -1.63
N SER A 188 17.30 -5.42 -1.66
CA SER A 188 18.51 -5.65 -0.86
C SER A 188 18.29 -5.36 0.63
N ASN A 189 17.29 -4.55 0.97
CA ASN A 189 16.88 -4.28 2.35
C ASN A 189 16.03 -5.39 2.95
N ASN A 190 15.52 -6.29 2.10
CA ASN A 190 14.62 -7.39 2.48
C ASN A 190 15.34 -8.60 3.09
N LEU A 191 16.62 -8.49 3.43
CA LEU A 191 17.37 -9.55 4.06
C LEU A 191 18.33 -9.04 5.12
N LEU A 192 18.48 -9.83 6.19
CA LEU A 192 19.43 -9.57 7.27
C LEU A 192 19.96 -10.91 7.85
N PRO A 193 21.26 -11.06 8.13
CA PRO A 193 22.34 -10.14 7.78
C PRO A 193 22.53 -10.08 6.26
N ARG A 194 23.08 -8.95 5.79
CA ARG A 194 23.40 -8.73 4.38
C ARG A 194 24.72 -9.39 4.06
N ARG A 195 24.77 -10.23 3.02
CA ARG A 195 26.06 -10.72 2.51
C ARG A 195 26.82 -9.52 1.96
N GLY A 196 28.04 -9.28 2.47
CA GLY A 196 28.93 -8.30 1.86
C GLY A 196 29.25 -8.66 0.40
N PRO A 197 29.69 -7.70 -0.42
CA PRO A 197 30.20 -8.02 -1.75
C PRO A 197 31.33 -9.05 -1.61
N ARG A 198 31.19 -10.18 -2.29
CA ARG A 198 32.28 -11.16 -2.44
C ARG A 198 33.28 -10.67 -3.48
#